data_AF-A0A821MV72-F1
#
_entry.id   AF-A0A821MV72-F1
#
_cell.length_a   1.000
_cell.length_b   1.000
_cell.length_c   1.000
_cell.angle_alpha   90.00
_cell.angle_beta   90.00
_cell.angle_gamma   90.00
#
_symmetry.space_group_name_H-M   'P 1'
#
loop_
_entity.id
_entity.type
_entity.pdbx_description
1 polymer ?
#
loop_
_entity_poly.entity_id
_entity_poly.type
_entity_poly.pdbx_seq_one_letter_code
_entity_poly.pdbx_strand_id
1 'polypeptide(L)'
;ELMSHFNKEGSPIMIGGGVLAHTILGVDFNESTGDSMLLVLDPHYTGVDDIKTIQDKGWVGWKPWSFWSQDAFYNLCCPLRPKIVSS
;
A
#
# COMPACT_ATOMS: atom_id res chain seq x y z
N GLU A 1 -4.12 7.12 -10.79
CA GLU A 1 -3.52 7.76 -9.59
C GLU A 1 -2.37 7.01 -8.94
N LEU A 2 -2.59 5.88 -8.24
CA LEU A 2 -1.53 5.25 -7.42
C LEU A 2 -0.28 4.84 -8.22
N MET A 3 -0.45 4.24 -9.41
CA MET A 3 0.67 3.94 -10.31
C MET A 3 1.47 5.20 -10.68
N SER A 4 0.79 6.32 -10.95
CA SER A 4 1.46 7.61 -11.22
C SER A 4 2.23 8.10 -10.00
N HIS A 5 1.69 7.96 -8.78
CA HIS A 5 2.40 8.32 -7.55
C HIS A 5 3.67 7.49 -7.38
N PHE A 6 3.60 6.17 -7.52
CA PHE A 6 4.78 5.30 -7.40
C PHE A 6 5.82 5.59 -8.49
N ASN A 7 5.40 5.90 -9.72
CA ASN A 7 6.31 6.28 -10.80
C ASN A 7 7.00 7.64 -10.57
N LYS A 8 6.29 8.62 -9.99
CA LYS A 8 6.81 9.99 -9.79
C LYS A 8 7.54 10.17 -8.47
N GLU A 9 6.95 9.70 -7.38
CA GLU A 9 7.42 9.91 -6.01
C GLU A 9 8.05 8.66 -5.42
N GLY A 10 7.51 7.47 -5.71
CA GLY A 10 8.01 6.19 -5.21
C GLY A 10 7.93 6.04 -3.68
N SER A 11 7.31 6.98 -2.98
CA SER A 11 7.13 6.93 -1.54
C SER A 11 5.99 5.98 -1.15
N PRO A 12 6.10 5.28 0.00
CA PRO A 12 5.00 4.51 0.55
C PRO A 12 3.77 5.38 0.82
N ILE A 13 2.59 4.85 0.56
CA ILE A 13 1.31 5.54 0.76
C ILE A 13 0.67 4.99 2.04
N MET A 14 0.30 5.85 2.98
CA MET A 14 -0.54 5.42 4.11
C MET A 14 -2.00 5.44 3.67
N ILE A 15 -2.74 4.38 3.95
CA ILE A 15 -4.19 4.28 3.72
C ILE A 15 -4.90 4.06 5.05
N GLY A 16 -5.92 4.86 5.32
CA GLY A 16 -6.76 4.75 6.52
C GLY A 16 -8.24 4.69 6.16
N GLY A 17 -8.96 3.72 6.73
CA GLY A 17 -10.41 3.59 6.55
C GLY A 17 -11.06 2.90 7.74
N GLY A 18 -12.18 3.44 8.21
CA GLY A 18 -12.77 3.03 9.48
C GLY A 18 -11.80 3.24 10.64
N VAL A 19 -11.46 2.14 11.34
CA VAL A 19 -10.53 2.13 12.48
C VAL A 19 -9.16 1.53 12.15
N LEU A 20 -8.92 1.15 10.89
CA LEU A 20 -7.68 0.47 10.45
C LEU A 20 -6.85 1.37 9.55
N ALA A 21 -5.53 1.25 9.67
CA ALA A 21 -4.56 1.87 8.79
C ALA A 21 -3.55 0.84 8.28
N HIS A 22 -3.16 0.97 7.02
CA HIS A 22 -2.14 0.14 6.38
C HIS A 22 -1.18 1.00 5.56
N THR A 23 -0.08 0.42 5.09
CA THR A 23 0.84 1.07 4.16
C THR A 23 0.83 0.35 2.82
N ILE A 24 0.56 1.07 1.73
CA ILE A 24 0.63 0.56 0.36
C ILE A 24 2.05 0.83 -0.17
N LEU A 25 2.68 -0.23 -0.65
CA LEU A 25 4.04 -0.23 -1.19
C LEU A 25 4.08 -0.35 -2.72
N GLY A 26 2.96 -0.72 -3.35
CA GLY A 26 2.89 -0.91 -4.79
C GLY A 26 1.48 -1.26 -5.28
N VAL A 27 1.33 -1.23 -6.60
CA VAL A 27 0.08 -1.51 -7.32
C VAL A 27 0.42 -2.48 -8.46
N ASP A 28 -0.38 -3.52 -8.59
CA ASP A 28 -0.43 -4.39 -9.76
C ASP A 28 -1.78 -4.14 -10.43
N PHE A 29 -1.79 -3.80 -11.72
CA PHE A 29 -2.99 -3.46 -12.46
C PHE A 29 -2.89 -4.00 -13.89
N ASN A 30 -3.84 -4.83 -14.26
CA ASN A 30 -3.99 -5.34 -15.62
C ASN A 30 -4.98 -4.46 -16.38
N GLU A 31 -4.48 -3.65 -17.33
CA GLU A 31 -5.33 -2.74 -18.12
C GLU A 31 -6.35 -3.46 -19.02
N SER A 32 -6.07 -4.72 -19.40
CA SER A 32 -6.95 -5.49 -20.28
C SER A 32 -8.12 -6.14 -19.53
N THR A 33 -7.89 -6.62 -18.31
CA THR A 33 -8.93 -7.30 -17.51
C THR A 33 -9.57 -6.39 -16.46
N GLY A 34 -8.89 -5.31 -16.07
CA GLY A 34 -9.26 -4.47 -14.93
C GLY A 34 -8.89 -5.08 -13.56
N ASP A 35 -8.24 -6.24 -13.54
CA ASP A 35 -7.80 -6.87 -12.30
C ASP A 35 -6.69 -6.04 -11.66
N SER A 36 -6.75 -5.92 -10.33
CA SER A 36 -5.68 -5.25 -9.61
C SER A 36 -5.52 -5.68 -8.18
N MET A 37 -4.30 -5.54 -7.70
CA MET A 37 -3.89 -5.85 -6.34
C MET A 37 -3.02 -4.73 -5.79
N LEU A 38 -3.01 -4.59 -4.47
CA LEU A 38 -2.13 -3.66 -3.77
C LEU A 38 -1.11 -4.45 -2.95
N LEU A 39 0.15 -4.07 -3.03
CA LEU A 39 1.18 -4.59 -2.13
C LEU A 39 1.04 -3.85 -0.81
N VAL A 40 0.65 -4.54 0.25
CA VAL A 40 0.34 -3.96 1.55
C VAL A 40 1.34 -4.41 2.59
N LEU A 41 1.82 -3.45 3.40
CA LEU A 41 2.47 -3.67 4.69
C LEU A 41 1.46 -3.36 5.80
N ASP A 42 1.21 -4.36 6.63
CA ASP A 42 0.26 -4.32 7.73
C ASP A 42 0.98 -3.97 9.05
N PRO A 43 0.72 -2.79 9.65
CA PRO A 43 1.37 -2.33 10.86
C PRO A 43 0.86 -3.05 12.13
N HIS A 44 -0.16 -3.91 12.03
CA HIS A 44 -0.69 -4.64 13.19
C HIS A 44 0.11 -5.91 13.51
N TYR A 45 1.21 -6.18 12.78
CA TYR A 45 2.13 -7.26 13.14
C TYR A 45 2.80 -6.97 14.48
N THR A 46 2.65 -7.89 15.43
CA THR A 46 3.22 -7.80 16.79
C THR A 46 4.21 -8.93 17.10
N GLY A 47 4.56 -9.73 16.10
CA GLY A 47 5.53 -10.81 16.25
C GLY A 47 6.97 -10.31 16.24
N VAL A 48 7.91 -11.26 16.31
CA VAL A 48 9.36 -11.00 16.18
C VAL A 48 9.73 -10.70 14.72
N ASP A 49 10.89 -10.10 14.48
CA ASP A 49 11.38 -9.77 13.13
C ASP A 49 11.80 -11.02 12.33
N ASP A 50 10.83 -11.87 11.97
CA ASP A 50 11.00 -13.08 11.16
C ASP A 50 10.41 -12.87 9.77
N ILE A 51 11.28 -12.67 8.78
CA ILE A 51 10.89 -12.38 7.38
C ILE A 51 9.97 -13.47 6.83
N LYS A 52 10.25 -14.74 7.16
CA LYS A 52 9.44 -15.87 6.69
C LYS A 52 8.02 -15.78 7.20
N THR A 53 7.83 -15.53 8.50
CA THR A 53 6.51 -15.32 9.10
C THR A 53 5.80 -14.09 8.52
N ILE A 54 6.53 -12.99 8.32
CA ILE A 54 5.97 -11.75 7.75
C ILE A 54 5.39 -12.00 6.35
N GLN A 55 6.12 -12.75 5.50
CA GLN A 55 5.70 -13.06 4.13
C GLN A 55 4.66 -14.18 4.08
N ASP A 56 4.91 -15.32 4.73
CA ASP A 56 4.04 -16.51 4.68
C ASP A 56 2.64 -16.21 5.25
N LYS A 57 2.55 -15.35 6.27
CA LYS A 57 1.26 -14.92 6.86
C LYS A 57 0.68 -13.67 6.20
N GLY A 58 1.36 -13.10 5.21
CA GLY A 58 0.87 -11.97 4.43
C GLY A 58 0.78 -10.65 5.19
N TRP A 59 1.63 -10.43 6.20
CA TRP A 59 1.81 -9.11 6.83
C TRP A 59 2.45 -8.11 5.88
N VAL A 60 3.29 -8.61 4.97
CA VAL A 60 3.68 -7.90 3.76
C VAL A 60 3.33 -8.76 2.56
N GLY A 61 2.41 -8.31 1.72
CA GLY A 61 1.99 -9.11 0.56
C GLY A 61 0.93 -8.45 -0.32
N TRP A 62 0.68 -9.06 -1.47
CA TRP A 62 -0.35 -8.62 -2.42
C TRP A 62 -1.75 -8.92 -1.89
N LYS A 63 -2.59 -7.90 -1.87
CA LYS A 63 -3.97 -7.96 -1.39
C LYS A 63 -4.95 -7.64 -2.53
N PRO A 64 -5.95 -8.50 -2.78
CA PRO A 64 -7.00 -8.22 -3.74
C PRO A 64 -7.97 -7.17 -3.20
N TRP A 65 -8.87 -6.66 -4.05
CA TRP A 65 -9.89 -5.68 -3.63
C TRP A 65 -10.79 -6.14 -2.50
N SER A 66 -11.06 -7.45 -2.40
CA SER A 66 -11.86 -8.04 -1.34
C SER A 66 -11.23 -7.92 0.06
N PHE A 67 -9.96 -7.49 0.15
CA PHE A 67 -9.33 -7.15 1.43
C PHE A 67 -9.87 -5.85 2.02
N TRP A 68 -10.35 -4.92 1.19
CA TRP A 68 -10.84 -3.61 1.62
C TRP A 68 -12.36 -3.67 1.85
N SER A 69 -12.83 -3.01 2.91
CA SER A 69 -14.25 -2.94 3.22
C SER A 69 -14.98 -2.04 2.23
N GLN A 70 -16.08 -2.52 1.65
CA GLN A 70 -16.89 -1.71 0.72
C GLN A 70 -17.76 -0.68 1.44
N ASP A 71 -17.95 -0.83 2.75
CA ASP A 71 -18.80 0.05 3.57
C ASP A 71 -18.00 1.17 4.26
N ALA A 72 -16.69 1.26 3.99
CA ALA A 72 -15.81 2.25 4.58
C ALA A 72 -15.33 3.28 3.55
N PHE A 73 -15.20 4.52 4.00
CA PHE A 73 -14.46 5.53 3.27
C PHE A 73 -12.97 5.45 3.58
N TYR A 74 -12.13 5.61 2.56
CA TYR A 74 -10.67 5.53 2.68
C TYR A 74 -10.00 6.86 2.33
N ASN A 75 -9.11 7.31 3.21
CA ASN A 75 -8.18 8.40 2.98
C ASN A 75 -6.80 7.85 2.63
N LEU A 76 -6.14 8.46 1.66
CA LEU A 76 -4.77 8.11 1.26
C LEU A 76 -3.87 9.32 1.47
N CYS A 77 -2.79 9.12 2.24
CA CYS A 77 -1.71 10.08 2.37
C CYS A 77 -0.59 9.68 1.42
N CYS A 78 -0.32 10.54 0.42
CA CYS A 78 0.65 10.32 -0.65
C CYS A 78 1.84 11.27 -0.49
N PRO A 79 2.93 10.88 0.21
CA PRO A 79 4.02 11.79 0.51
C PRO A 79 4.79 12.22 -0.74
N LEU A 80 5.06 13.51 -0.89
CA LEU A 80 5.87 14.03 -2.01
C LEU A 80 7.35 14.08 -1.61
N ARG A 81 8.25 13.77 -2.54
CA ARG A 81 9.69 13.94 -2.30
C ARG A 81 10.07 15.42 -2.35
N PRO A 82 10.87 15.93 -1.39
CA PRO A 82 11.41 17.27 -1.48
C PRO A 82 12.20 17.45 -2.78
N LYS A 83 11.98 18.56 -3.48
CA LYS A 83 12.80 18.91 -4.65
C LYS A 83 14.12 19.50 -4.16
N ILE A 84 15.22 18.82 -4.42
CA ILE A 84 16.55 19.37 -4.19
C ILE A 84 16.82 20.36 -5.31
N VAL A 85 16.83 21.65 -4.98
CA VAL A 85 17.28 22.70 -5.90
C VAL A 85 18.77 22.90 -5.62
N SER A 86 19.64 22.44 -6.51
CA SER A 86 21.04 22.83 -6.48
C SER A 86 21.14 24.30 -6.89
N SER A 87 21.65 25.14 -5.98
CA SER A 87 22.02 26.54 -6.23
C SER A 87 23.16 26.66 -7.22
#